data_AF-A0A848RFK1-F1
#
_entry.id   AF-A0A848RFK1-F1
#
_cell.length_a   1.000
_cell.length_b   1.000
_cell.length_c   1.000
_cell.angle_alpha   90.00
_cell.angle_beta   90.00
_cell.angle_gamma   90.00
#
_symmetry.space_group_name_H-M   'P 1'
#
loop_
_entity.id
_entity.type
_entity.pdbx_description
1 polymer ?
#
loop_
_entity_poly.entity_id
_entity_poly.type
_entity_poly.pdbx_seq_one_letter_code
_entity_poly.pdbx_strand_id
1 'polypeptide(L)'
;MSTPNPRRSISLRRLKTGVIAIATALPLTILGIPAASAASNSHEMAPNEHTHVNWLFTKAGNYQATFAITVPYQNPTGKTSSSVTTEATLNFQVGAEGTVSSGHYDFGPHLEGDNQVSAKVKNPSGQWQDPGEIWFGLTEAAHRDLPAEICTGLNLSAGCAGWVIPQSQESAIPWLGFNTQDDGVAKLLQGKATFTLTSLSGPGDLHVWQSGFDTAISQVWFAAGGDSTGAFEPSATDSDTPNRDTKDAKLPAGAKAPREKENTPTASPTPTPNTPGKTPEGGQKPSPQPDPAKTTAPPETAGIPAAIGSQLPAGNHPGSEPCYPIPSSQKFTLPLQTHVHPNWIFTQPGNYQVGIRQNARINGTWQSADTILNFTVGGAGNANEGHFDLGAKVENGRLVAALKDDRTPGGTWVDPRSLTFGLGTGSQAKLPAGLEFLAPAGTPVWMIGSTQTSGVPWLGANTQHPSLLQATNEPVSWEMISFRGPNPQARLAVFTSGNFGKIVGQKWFTAPTSAANVGRTASGKYCRLGVGSQAQNANISRVTGGLAATGIGNLTLALAVLAGGIILLGLGMFFQAADRKNAPVAD
;
A
#
# COMPACT_ATOMS: atom_id res chain seq x y z
N MET A 1 31.00 0.64 74.61
CA MET A 1 31.85 1.14 73.51
C MET A 1 31.08 0.83 72.23
N SER A 2 30.58 1.74 71.39
CA SER A 2 30.83 3.16 71.18
C SER A 2 29.52 3.90 70.83
N THR A 3 29.41 5.08 71.43
CA THR A 3 28.74 6.35 71.06
C THR A 3 27.76 6.47 69.87
N PRO A 4 26.62 7.17 70.08
CA PRO A 4 25.76 7.80 69.07
C PRO A 4 26.02 9.33 68.94
N ASN A 5 25.64 9.97 67.81
CA ASN A 5 25.36 11.42 67.72
C ASN A 5 24.69 11.84 66.38
N PRO A 6 24.07 13.05 66.25
CA PRO A 6 22.71 13.20 65.73
C PRO A 6 22.54 14.29 64.63
N ARG A 7 21.27 14.45 64.22
CA ARG A 7 20.60 15.51 63.42
C ARG A 7 21.34 16.84 63.21
N ARG A 8 21.20 17.39 61.98
CA ARG A 8 20.94 18.82 61.75
C ARG A 8 19.97 19.06 60.59
N SER A 9 18.89 19.78 60.89
CA SER A 9 17.99 20.47 59.96
C SER A 9 18.52 21.89 59.72
N ILE A 10 18.50 22.37 58.47
CA ILE A 10 18.60 23.79 58.16
C ILE A 10 17.47 24.17 57.20
N SER A 11 16.69 25.15 57.64
CA SER A 11 15.58 25.81 56.94
C SER A 11 16.13 26.86 55.97
N LEU A 12 15.62 26.89 54.74
CA LEU A 12 15.89 27.97 53.78
C LEU A 12 14.60 28.76 53.52
N ARG A 13 14.67 30.03 53.92
CA ARG A 13 13.65 31.06 53.81
C ARG A 13 13.35 31.39 52.34
N ARG A 14 12.08 31.66 52.04
CA ARG A 14 11.65 32.36 50.82
C ARG A 14 12.26 33.77 50.79
N LEU A 15 12.98 34.09 49.72
CA LEU A 15 13.09 35.47 49.23
C LEU A 15 12.40 35.54 47.86
N LYS A 16 11.36 36.38 47.80
CA LYS A 16 10.77 36.88 46.55
C LYS A 16 11.61 38.09 46.11
N THR A 17 12.24 38.00 44.95
CA THR A 17 12.61 39.19 44.17
C THR A 17 12.56 38.81 42.70
N GLY A 18 11.63 39.44 41.97
CA GLY A 18 11.47 39.24 40.55
C GLY A 18 12.53 39.98 39.75
N VAL A 19 13.06 39.31 38.74
CA VAL A 19 13.64 39.93 37.54
C VAL A 19 13.14 39.10 36.37
N ILE A 20 12.33 39.72 35.50
CA ILE A 20 11.88 39.14 34.24
C ILE A 20 13.04 39.28 33.25
N ALA A 21 13.69 38.17 32.91
CA ALA A 21 14.59 38.08 31.77
C ALA A 21 13.91 37.22 30.71
N ILE A 22 13.42 37.85 29.64
CA ILE A 22 12.94 37.17 28.44
C ILE A 22 14.17 36.70 27.67
N ALA A 23 14.58 35.45 27.89
CA ALA A 23 15.54 34.78 27.05
C ALA A 23 14.80 34.07 25.91
N THR A 24 14.79 34.68 24.73
CA THR A 24 14.40 34.01 23.49
C THR A 24 15.46 32.96 23.16
N ALA A 25 15.19 31.70 23.49
CA ALA A 25 15.99 30.57 23.03
C ALA A 25 15.58 30.23 21.60
N LEU A 26 16.44 30.57 20.63
CA LEU A 26 16.43 29.97 19.30
C LEU A 26 16.83 28.49 19.43
N PRO A 27 16.07 27.52 18.90
CA PRO A 27 16.50 26.14 18.92
C PRO A 27 17.68 25.97 17.95
N LEU A 28 18.80 25.51 18.50
CA LEU A 28 19.96 25.06 17.74
C LEU A 28 19.57 23.72 17.10
N THR A 29 19.33 23.71 15.80
CA THR A 29 19.02 22.49 15.03
C THR A 29 20.27 21.63 14.93
N ILE A 30 20.44 20.72 15.89
CA ILE A 30 21.38 19.61 15.77
C ILE A 30 20.79 18.65 14.73
N LEU A 31 21.58 18.31 13.71
CA LEU A 31 21.28 17.30 12.70
C LEU A 31 20.70 16.04 13.36
N GLY A 32 19.42 15.79 13.06
CA GLY A 32 18.60 14.77 13.73
C GLY A 32 19.14 13.36 13.51
N ILE A 33 19.67 12.77 14.57
CA ILE A 33 19.50 11.34 14.81
C ILE A 33 18.01 11.19 15.20
N PRO A 34 17.20 10.38 14.49
CA PRO A 34 15.82 10.17 14.92
C PRO A 34 15.85 9.64 16.36
N ALA A 35 15.13 10.32 17.25
CA ALA A 35 14.87 9.79 18.58
C ALA A 35 14.25 8.39 18.40
N ALA A 36 14.80 7.39 19.09
CA ALA A 36 14.22 6.06 19.14
C ALA A 36 12.72 6.18 19.43
N SER A 37 11.89 5.66 18.52
CA SER A 37 10.44 5.61 18.69
C SER A 37 10.15 5.01 20.05
N ALA A 38 9.49 5.76 20.94
CA ALA A 38 8.93 5.18 22.15
C ALA A 38 8.07 3.96 21.77
N ALA A 39 8.05 2.94 22.63
CA ALA A 39 7.22 1.75 22.43
C ALA A 39 5.76 2.19 22.26
N SER A 40 5.26 2.15 21.02
CA SER A 40 3.85 2.35 20.74
C SER A 40 3.12 1.06 21.04
N ASN A 41 1.99 1.14 21.73
CA ASN A 41 1.07 0.03 21.97
C ASN A 41 -0.30 0.27 21.32
N SER A 42 -0.49 1.38 20.63
CA SER A 42 -1.74 1.74 19.97
C SER A 42 -1.54 2.24 18.55
N HIS A 43 -2.49 1.96 17.67
CA HIS A 43 -2.55 2.49 16.31
C HIS A 43 -3.99 2.86 15.93
N GLU A 44 -4.16 3.94 15.17
CA GLU A 44 -5.48 4.40 14.72
C GLU A 44 -5.66 4.21 13.22
N MET A 45 -6.79 3.63 12.82
CA MET A 45 -7.14 3.42 11.42
C MET A 45 -8.46 4.12 11.08
N ALA A 46 -8.51 4.84 9.96
CA ALA A 46 -9.74 5.45 9.49
C ALA A 46 -10.75 4.39 8.99
N PRO A 47 -12.01 4.78 8.70
CA PRO A 47 -12.99 3.87 8.12
C PRO A 47 -12.53 3.38 6.73
N ASN A 48 -12.91 2.16 6.38
CA ASN A 48 -12.55 1.53 5.09
C ASN A 48 -11.03 1.38 4.83
N GLU A 49 -10.20 1.37 5.87
CA GLU A 49 -8.77 1.13 5.74
C GLU A 49 -8.42 -0.35 5.90
N HIS A 50 -7.39 -0.76 5.17
CA HIS A 50 -6.87 -2.12 5.18
C HIS A 50 -5.36 -2.07 4.99
N THR A 51 -4.61 -2.53 5.99
CA THR A 51 -3.16 -2.35 6.01
C THR A 51 -2.47 -3.63 6.44
N HIS A 52 -1.47 -4.04 5.64
CA HIS A 52 -0.53 -5.09 6.01
C HIS A 52 0.74 -4.47 6.59
N VAL A 53 1.30 -5.16 7.59
CA VAL A 53 2.48 -4.74 8.35
C VAL A 53 3.38 -5.93 8.58
N ASN A 54 4.61 -5.68 9.02
CA ASN A 54 5.51 -6.74 9.42
C ASN A 54 5.25 -7.11 10.87
N TRP A 55 5.21 -8.40 11.18
CA TRP A 55 5.17 -8.94 12.55
C TRP A 55 6.42 -9.77 12.80
N LEU A 56 7.23 -9.42 13.79
CA LEU A 56 8.42 -10.16 14.20
C LEU A 56 8.19 -10.80 15.57
N PHE A 57 8.47 -12.09 15.66
CA PHE A 57 8.58 -12.86 16.90
C PHE A 57 10.04 -13.28 17.11
N THR A 58 10.64 -12.87 18.23
CA THR A 58 12.09 -13.06 18.43
C THR A 58 12.51 -14.45 18.91
N LYS A 59 11.55 -15.30 19.31
CA LYS A 59 11.80 -16.70 19.71
C LYS A 59 10.69 -17.63 19.27
N ALA A 60 11.02 -18.91 19.04
CA ALA A 60 10.03 -19.96 18.80
C ALA A 60 9.20 -20.26 20.07
N GLY A 61 7.96 -20.68 19.86
CA GLY A 61 7.00 -21.09 20.88
C GLY A 61 5.61 -20.49 20.67
N ASN A 62 4.74 -20.67 21.67
CA ASN A 62 3.36 -20.21 21.59
C ASN A 62 3.26 -18.76 22.06
N TYR A 63 2.57 -17.93 21.28
CA TYR A 63 2.27 -16.56 21.64
C TYR A 63 0.76 -16.32 21.66
N GLN A 64 0.33 -15.49 22.59
CA GLN A 64 -1.02 -14.93 22.67
C GLN A 64 -0.88 -13.42 22.76
N ALA A 65 -1.38 -12.71 21.73
CA ALA A 65 -1.40 -11.24 21.69
C ALA A 65 -2.85 -10.76 21.78
N THR A 66 -3.20 -10.08 22.87
CA THR A 66 -4.55 -9.57 23.12
C THR A 66 -4.63 -8.12 22.69
N PHE A 67 -5.64 -7.81 21.88
CA PHE A 67 -5.90 -6.47 21.39
C PHE A 67 -7.28 -5.99 21.85
N ALA A 68 -7.34 -4.75 22.32
CA ALA A 68 -8.57 -3.99 22.41
C ALA A 68 -8.77 -3.16 21.13
N ILE A 69 -9.98 -3.17 20.58
CA ILE A 69 -10.38 -2.33 19.46
C ILE A 69 -11.49 -1.40 19.93
N THR A 70 -11.23 -0.10 19.89
CA THR A 70 -12.21 0.95 20.23
C THR A 70 -12.76 1.57 18.95
N VAL A 71 -14.06 1.47 18.75
CA VAL A 71 -14.79 2.00 17.60
C VAL A 71 -15.63 3.21 18.04
N PRO A 72 -15.28 4.45 17.64
CA PRO A 72 -16.13 5.60 17.88
C PRO A 72 -17.36 5.57 16.97
N TYR A 73 -18.54 5.87 17.51
CA TYR A 73 -19.81 5.93 16.78
C TYR A 73 -20.68 7.13 17.20
N GLN A 74 -21.63 7.51 16.35
CA GLN A 74 -22.59 8.57 16.67
C GLN A 74 -23.74 8.02 17.50
N ASN A 75 -24.00 8.60 18.66
CA ASN A 75 -25.18 8.26 19.45
C ASN A 75 -26.47 8.71 18.72
N PRO A 76 -27.57 7.92 18.73
CA PRO A 76 -28.85 8.25 18.10
C PRO A 76 -29.46 9.60 18.48
N THR A 77 -29.11 10.12 19.66
CA THR A 77 -29.57 11.42 20.14
C THR A 77 -28.86 12.61 19.48
N GLY A 78 -27.84 12.34 18.63
CA GLY A 78 -27.16 13.32 17.79
C GLY A 78 -26.28 14.32 18.54
N LYS A 79 -26.06 14.15 19.85
CA LYS A 79 -25.44 15.16 20.72
C LYS A 79 -24.07 14.80 21.31
N THR A 80 -23.64 13.54 21.29
CA THR A 80 -22.32 13.13 21.80
C THR A 80 -21.70 12.01 20.96
N SER A 81 -20.39 12.08 20.73
CA SER A 81 -19.59 10.93 20.29
C SER A 81 -19.56 9.90 21.42
N SER A 82 -19.77 8.63 21.10
CA SER A 82 -19.62 7.52 22.04
C SER A 82 -18.65 6.50 21.43
N SER A 83 -18.12 5.59 22.23
CA SER A 83 -17.27 4.52 21.73
C SER A 83 -17.73 3.17 22.24
N VAL A 84 -17.38 2.13 21.50
CA VAL A 84 -17.57 0.74 21.89
C VAL A 84 -16.21 0.05 21.81
N THR A 85 -15.83 -0.69 22.85
CA THR A 85 -14.54 -1.38 22.92
C THR A 85 -14.75 -2.87 23.04
N THR A 86 -14.11 -3.63 22.17
CA THR A 86 -14.11 -5.11 22.15
C THR A 86 -12.67 -5.61 22.29
N GLU A 87 -12.49 -6.79 22.86
CA GLU A 87 -11.18 -7.43 22.97
C GLU A 87 -11.16 -8.79 22.28
N ALA A 88 -10.02 -9.15 21.69
CA ALA A 88 -9.76 -10.51 21.22
C ALA A 88 -8.26 -10.84 21.28
N THR A 89 -7.97 -12.14 21.35
CA THR A 89 -6.61 -12.68 21.40
C THR A 89 -6.28 -13.38 20.09
N LEU A 90 -5.17 -12.97 19.46
CA LEU A 90 -4.56 -13.66 18.32
C LEU A 90 -3.55 -14.69 18.84
N ASN A 91 -3.64 -15.93 18.36
CA ASN A 91 -2.75 -17.01 18.75
C ASN A 91 -1.74 -17.32 17.65
N PHE A 92 -0.47 -17.46 18.02
CA PHE A 92 0.61 -17.78 17.09
C PHE A 92 1.39 -19.00 17.58
N GLN A 93 1.70 -19.89 16.65
CA GLN A 93 2.56 -21.05 16.86
C GLN A 93 3.86 -20.83 16.09
N VAL A 94 4.88 -20.32 16.78
CA VAL A 94 6.13 -19.84 16.16
C VAL A 94 7.17 -20.95 16.17
N GLY A 95 7.81 -21.20 15.02
CA GLY A 95 8.72 -22.34 14.80
C GLY A 95 8.00 -23.66 14.49
N ALA A 96 6.69 -23.64 14.25
CA ALA A 96 5.88 -24.83 14.00
C ALA A 96 4.66 -24.52 13.13
N GLU A 97 3.98 -25.56 12.65
CA GLU A 97 2.68 -25.43 12.00
C GLU A 97 1.60 -25.06 13.02
N GLY A 98 0.61 -24.28 12.58
CA GLY A 98 -0.59 -23.95 13.33
C GLY A 98 -1.83 -24.49 12.62
N THR A 99 -3.03 -23.98 12.96
CA THR A 99 -4.25 -24.31 12.21
C THR A 99 -4.24 -23.68 10.82
N VAL A 100 -3.52 -22.56 10.64
CA VAL A 100 -3.30 -21.91 9.36
C VAL A 100 -1.83 -21.54 9.17
N SER A 101 -1.25 -21.87 8.02
CA SER A 101 0.17 -21.58 7.71
C SER A 101 0.35 -20.78 6.41
N SER A 102 -0.75 -20.41 5.75
CA SER A 102 -0.77 -19.57 4.55
C SER A 102 -2.15 -18.95 4.34
N GLY A 103 -2.21 -17.93 3.48
CA GLY A 103 -3.45 -17.25 3.11
C GLY A 103 -3.50 -15.81 3.60
N HIS A 104 -4.43 -15.03 3.04
CA HIS A 104 -4.66 -13.63 3.39
C HIS A 104 -5.71 -13.54 4.51
N TYR A 105 -5.33 -12.94 5.64
CA TYR A 105 -6.17 -12.77 6.82
C TYR A 105 -6.09 -11.33 7.29
N ASP A 106 -7.21 -10.80 7.81
CA ASP A 106 -7.21 -9.46 8.38
C ASP A 106 -7.94 -9.44 9.72
N PHE A 107 -7.32 -8.83 10.73
CA PHE A 107 -7.89 -8.65 12.06
C PHE A 107 -8.55 -7.28 12.17
N GLY A 108 -9.78 -7.23 12.68
CA GLY A 108 -10.53 -5.97 12.72
C GLY A 108 -11.84 -6.06 13.50
N PRO A 109 -12.47 -4.90 13.76
CA PRO A 109 -13.85 -4.87 14.24
C PRO A 109 -14.81 -5.37 13.16
N HIS A 110 -15.79 -6.16 13.56
CA HIS A 110 -16.89 -6.65 12.72
C HIS A 110 -18.22 -6.33 13.41
N LEU A 111 -19.21 -5.87 12.64
CA LEU A 111 -20.56 -5.67 13.14
C LEU A 111 -21.38 -6.96 12.97
N GLU A 112 -21.65 -7.65 14.07
CA GLU A 112 -22.54 -8.80 14.14
C GLU A 112 -23.99 -8.33 14.30
N GLY A 113 -24.85 -8.72 13.36
CA GLY A 113 -26.23 -8.26 13.31
C GLY A 113 -26.33 -6.74 13.16
N ASP A 114 -27.17 -6.12 13.98
CA ASP A 114 -27.44 -4.67 13.91
C ASP A 114 -26.72 -3.86 15.00
N ASN A 115 -26.11 -4.49 16.02
CA ASN A 115 -25.68 -3.77 17.22
C ASN A 115 -24.54 -4.40 18.04
N GLN A 116 -23.85 -5.42 17.57
CA GLN A 116 -22.75 -6.03 18.32
C GLN A 116 -21.45 -5.82 17.57
N VAL A 117 -20.50 -5.10 18.16
CA VAL A 117 -19.17 -4.92 17.57
C VAL A 117 -18.22 -5.88 18.26
N SER A 118 -17.60 -6.75 17.47
CA SER A 118 -16.70 -7.80 17.96
C SER A 118 -15.38 -7.77 17.18
N ALA A 119 -14.26 -8.01 17.86
CA ALA A 119 -12.96 -8.17 17.20
C ALA A 119 -12.86 -9.57 16.58
N LYS A 120 -12.73 -9.63 15.26
CA LYS A 120 -12.76 -10.88 14.47
C LYS A 120 -11.59 -10.94 13.49
N VAL A 121 -11.32 -12.12 12.97
CA VAL A 121 -10.41 -12.33 11.83
C VAL A 121 -11.24 -12.65 10.60
N LYS A 122 -11.04 -11.88 9.53
CA LYS A 122 -11.54 -12.20 8.18
C LYS A 122 -10.56 -13.16 7.52
N ASN A 123 -11.06 -14.32 7.09
CA ASN A 123 -10.24 -15.37 6.47
C ASN A 123 -10.11 -15.18 4.93
N PRO A 124 -9.34 -16.02 4.23
CA PRO A 124 -9.19 -15.92 2.78
C PRO A 124 -10.47 -16.16 1.97
N SER A 125 -11.48 -16.82 2.56
CA SER A 125 -12.83 -16.97 1.97
C SER A 125 -13.75 -15.78 2.31
N GLY A 126 -13.21 -14.76 2.99
CA GLY A 126 -13.89 -13.53 3.41
C GLY A 126 -14.89 -13.70 4.54
N GLN A 127 -14.89 -14.86 5.19
CA GLN A 127 -15.72 -15.12 6.36
C GLN A 127 -15.04 -14.55 7.61
N TRP A 128 -15.83 -13.89 8.45
CA TRP A 128 -15.40 -13.43 9.76
C TRP A 128 -15.48 -14.59 10.77
N GLN A 129 -14.41 -14.74 11.55
CA GLN A 129 -14.23 -15.85 12.48
C GLN A 129 -13.71 -15.35 13.83
N ASP A 130 -14.00 -16.10 14.89
CA ASP A 130 -13.45 -15.84 16.21
C ASP A 130 -11.93 -16.09 16.23
N PRO A 131 -11.10 -15.12 16.66
CA PRO A 131 -9.65 -15.27 16.62
C PRO A 131 -9.11 -16.39 17.52
N GLY A 132 -9.85 -16.72 18.59
CA GLY A 132 -9.45 -17.71 19.59
C GLY A 132 -9.27 -19.14 19.06
N GLU A 133 -9.89 -19.46 17.92
CA GLU A 133 -9.80 -20.79 17.28
C GLU A 133 -8.69 -20.87 16.22
N ILE A 134 -8.08 -19.74 15.88
CA ILE A 134 -7.07 -19.63 14.83
C ILE A 134 -5.68 -19.59 15.47
N TRP A 135 -4.82 -20.51 15.04
CA TRP A 135 -3.39 -20.54 15.36
C TRP A 135 -2.60 -20.26 14.09
N PHE A 136 -2.04 -19.06 14.01
CA PHE A 136 -1.16 -18.69 12.92
C PHE A 136 0.20 -19.39 13.07
N GLY A 137 0.44 -20.39 12.23
CA GLY A 137 1.67 -21.17 12.18
C GLY A 137 2.77 -20.43 11.43
N LEU A 138 3.87 -20.13 12.12
CA LEU A 138 5.08 -19.57 11.53
C LEU A 138 6.15 -20.66 11.51
N THR A 139 6.16 -21.44 10.44
CA THR A 139 7.18 -22.49 10.22
C THR A 139 8.56 -21.85 9.98
N GLU A 140 9.59 -22.68 9.79
CA GLU A 140 10.93 -22.23 9.42
C GLU A 140 10.96 -21.37 8.13
N ALA A 141 9.94 -21.45 7.27
CA ALA A 141 9.81 -20.55 6.12
C ALA A 141 9.67 -19.07 6.52
N ALA A 142 9.17 -18.79 7.72
CA ALA A 142 9.04 -17.44 8.26
C ALA A 142 10.32 -16.95 8.96
N HIS A 143 11.23 -17.85 9.36
CA HIS A 143 12.46 -17.49 10.07
C HIS A 143 13.47 -16.81 9.13
N ARG A 144 14.03 -15.68 9.55
CA ARG A 144 15.00 -14.90 8.77
C ARG A 144 15.87 -14.00 9.62
N ASP A 145 17.08 -13.74 9.13
CA ASP A 145 17.92 -12.65 9.61
C ASP A 145 17.34 -11.31 9.13
N LEU A 146 17.35 -10.31 10.01
CA LEU A 146 16.89 -8.96 9.68
C LEU A 146 18.06 -8.03 9.35
N PRO A 147 17.86 -7.06 8.43
CA PRO A 147 18.85 -6.00 8.20
C PRO A 147 19.18 -5.25 9.49
N ALA A 148 20.45 -4.85 9.65
CA ALA A 148 20.94 -4.23 10.88
C ALA A 148 20.20 -2.93 11.22
N GLU A 149 19.76 -2.19 10.21
CA GLU A 149 18.98 -0.96 10.33
C GLU A 149 17.59 -1.23 10.91
N ILE A 150 16.96 -2.35 10.52
CA ILE A 150 15.66 -2.79 11.08
C ILE A 150 15.86 -3.20 12.54
N CYS A 151 16.88 -4.01 12.84
CA CYS A 151 17.18 -4.40 14.23
C CYS A 151 17.37 -3.18 15.13
N THR A 152 18.21 -2.23 14.69
CA THR A 152 18.47 -0.99 15.43
C THR A 152 17.19 -0.17 15.59
N GLY A 153 16.38 -0.04 14.54
CA GLY A 153 15.12 0.70 14.57
C GLY A 153 14.04 0.08 15.47
N LEU A 154 14.09 -1.24 15.68
CA LEU A 154 13.25 -1.97 16.63
C LEU A 154 13.84 -2.03 18.05
N ASN A 155 14.99 -1.38 18.28
CA ASN A 155 15.74 -1.43 19.53
C ASN A 155 16.19 -2.86 19.93
N LEU A 156 16.54 -3.66 18.91
CA LEU A 156 17.11 -5.00 19.04
C LEU A 156 18.62 -4.97 18.75
N SER A 157 19.34 -5.99 19.21
CA SER A 157 20.76 -6.14 18.90
C SER A 157 20.99 -6.27 17.39
N ALA A 158 22.07 -5.66 16.87
CA ALA A 158 22.45 -5.81 15.46
C ALA A 158 22.63 -7.30 15.08
N GLY A 159 22.14 -7.67 13.90
CA GLY A 159 22.09 -9.08 13.46
C GLY A 159 20.97 -9.89 14.14
N CYS A 160 19.89 -9.23 14.57
CA CYS A 160 18.71 -9.91 15.07
C CYS A 160 18.07 -10.81 14.00
N ALA A 161 17.44 -11.89 14.47
CA ALA A 161 16.70 -12.83 13.65
C ALA A 161 15.40 -13.22 14.37
N GLY A 162 14.46 -13.76 13.60
CA GLY A 162 13.21 -14.29 14.16
C GLY A 162 12.23 -14.70 13.07
N TRP A 163 11.02 -15.04 13.49
CA TRP A 163 9.94 -15.44 12.58
C TRP A 163 9.14 -14.22 12.21
N VAL A 164 8.98 -14.01 10.90
CA VAL A 164 8.35 -12.80 10.39
C VAL A 164 7.13 -13.10 9.52
N ILE A 165 6.00 -12.48 9.85
CA ILE A 165 4.93 -12.26 8.88
C ILE A 165 5.28 -10.98 8.13
N PRO A 166 5.62 -11.03 6.85
CA PRO A 166 6.02 -9.85 6.10
C PRO A 166 4.84 -8.97 5.69
N GLN A 167 5.09 -7.66 5.59
CA GLN A 167 4.14 -6.70 5.02
C GLN A 167 3.72 -7.08 3.59
N SER A 168 4.62 -7.64 2.79
CA SER A 168 4.30 -8.13 1.44
C SER A 168 4.12 -9.65 1.46
N GLN A 169 3.02 -10.12 0.87
CA GLN A 169 2.64 -11.52 0.91
C GLN A 169 3.74 -12.48 0.42
N GLU A 170 3.99 -13.52 1.23
CA GLU A 170 4.77 -14.70 0.86
C GLU A 170 3.87 -15.94 0.93
N SER A 171 3.81 -16.75 -0.12
CA SER A 171 2.79 -17.82 -0.25
C SER A 171 2.88 -18.92 0.81
N ALA A 172 4.03 -19.07 1.47
CA ALA A 172 4.29 -20.08 2.49
C ALA A 172 4.13 -19.54 3.93
N ILE A 173 3.61 -18.32 4.09
CA ILE A 173 3.45 -17.64 5.37
C ILE A 173 2.02 -17.09 5.44
N PRO A 174 1.32 -17.16 6.59
CA PRO A 174 0.06 -16.44 6.74
C PRO A 174 0.30 -14.94 6.56
N TRP A 175 -0.54 -14.26 5.80
CA TRP A 175 -0.43 -12.83 5.52
C TRP A 175 -1.50 -12.10 6.31
N LEU A 176 -1.12 -11.66 7.52
CA LEU A 176 -1.99 -11.07 8.52
C LEU A 176 -1.89 -9.53 8.53
N GLY A 177 -3.00 -8.87 8.25
CA GLY A 177 -3.16 -7.42 8.30
C GLY A 177 -4.18 -6.94 9.32
N PHE A 178 -4.43 -5.63 9.32
CA PHE A 178 -5.48 -4.97 10.08
C PHE A 178 -6.52 -4.35 9.13
N ASN A 179 -7.79 -4.31 9.55
CA ASN A 179 -8.91 -4.00 8.66
C ASN A 179 -10.04 -3.25 9.39
N THR A 180 -10.61 -2.21 8.75
CA THR A 180 -11.82 -1.46 9.17
C THR A 180 -12.88 -1.36 8.04
N GLN A 181 -12.79 -2.23 7.04
CA GLN A 181 -13.63 -2.35 5.84
C GLN A 181 -14.85 -3.26 6.02
N ASP A 182 -15.18 -3.68 7.24
CA ASP A 182 -16.51 -4.26 7.47
C ASP A 182 -17.58 -3.20 7.15
N ASP A 183 -18.51 -3.50 6.24
CA ASP A 183 -19.50 -2.51 5.76
C ASP A 183 -20.34 -1.91 6.90
N GLY A 184 -20.63 -2.71 7.93
CA GLY A 184 -21.36 -2.27 9.12
C GLY A 184 -20.52 -1.32 9.95
N VAL A 185 -19.27 -1.70 10.25
CA VAL A 185 -18.33 -0.85 11.01
C VAL A 185 -17.97 0.44 10.27
N ALA A 186 -17.68 0.36 8.97
CA ALA A 186 -17.35 1.53 8.16
C ALA A 186 -18.46 2.59 8.14
N LYS A 187 -19.72 2.16 8.22
CA LYS A 187 -20.89 3.05 8.35
C LYS A 187 -21.11 3.58 9.77
N LEU A 188 -20.64 2.86 10.78
CA LEU A 188 -20.73 3.25 12.18
C LEU A 188 -19.67 4.29 12.57
N LEU A 189 -18.46 4.15 12.02
CA LEU A 189 -17.29 4.93 12.44
C LEU A 189 -17.51 6.45 12.30
N GLN A 190 -17.29 7.15 13.40
CA GLN A 190 -17.20 8.62 13.46
C GLN A 190 -15.79 9.02 13.86
N GLY A 191 -14.87 8.94 12.90
CA GLY A 191 -13.43 9.10 13.15
C GLY A 191 -12.69 7.79 12.93
N LYS A 192 -11.62 7.56 13.69
CA LYS A 192 -10.73 6.39 13.54
C LYS A 192 -11.01 5.33 14.59
N ALA A 193 -10.92 4.06 14.22
CA ALA A 193 -10.85 2.96 15.16
C ALA A 193 -9.45 2.94 15.80
N THR A 194 -9.37 2.70 17.11
CA THR A 194 -8.09 2.56 17.83
C THR A 194 -7.85 1.10 18.17
N PHE A 195 -6.75 0.55 17.69
CA PHE A 195 -6.25 -0.79 18.04
C PHE A 195 -5.18 -0.65 19.11
N THR A 196 -5.32 -1.35 20.23
CA THR A 196 -4.38 -1.30 21.35
C THR A 196 -3.94 -2.70 21.73
N LEU A 197 -2.63 -2.99 21.71
CA LEU A 197 -2.08 -4.21 22.27
C LEU A 197 -2.10 -4.11 23.80
N THR A 198 -2.96 -4.90 24.45
CA THR A 198 -3.18 -4.85 25.90
C THR A 198 -2.37 -5.89 26.67
N SER A 199 -2.04 -7.02 26.05
CA SER A 199 -1.16 -8.02 26.64
C SER A 199 -0.44 -8.86 25.60
N LEU A 200 0.80 -9.24 25.90
CA LEU A 200 1.52 -10.31 25.23
C LEU A 200 1.90 -11.40 26.23
N SER A 201 1.64 -12.65 25.86
CA SER A 201 2.20 -13.82 26.53
C SER A 201 2.97 -14.65 25.50
N GLY A 202 4.23 -14.95 25.78
CA GLY A 202 5.07 -15.79 24.92
C GLY A 202 6.54 -15.78 25.34
N PRO A 203 7.38 -16.62 24.71
CA PRO A 203 8.78 -16.79 25.14
C PRO A 203 9.71 -15.62 24.79
N GLY A 204 9.34 -14.79 23.81
CA GLY A 204 10.14 -13.70 23.27
C GLY A 204 9.32 -12.45 23.01
N ASP A 205 9.91 -11.50 22.29
CA ASP A 205 9.32 -10.19 22.04
C ASP A 205 8.52 -10.20 20.74
N LEU A 206 7.46 -9.39 20.71
CA LEU A 206 6.66 -9.09 19.53
C LEU A 206 6.93 -7.64 19.09
N HIS A 207 7.27 -7.48 17.81
CA HIS A 207 7.32 -6.17 17.16
C HIS A 207 6.44 -6.16 15.92
N VAL A 208 5.58 -5.16 15.81
CA VAL A 208 4.72 -4.94 14.65
C VAL A 208 5.00 -3.56 14.08
N TRP A 209 5.39 -3.48 12.82
CA TRP A 209 5.79 -2.21 12.21
C TRP A 209 5.48 -2.16 10.72
N GLN A 210 5.35 -0.93 10.22
CA GLN A 210 5.14 -0.65 8.81
C GLN A 210 6.43 -0.12 8.17
N SER A 211 6.78 -0.69 7.03
CA SER A 211 7.90 -0.22 6.22
C SER A 211 7.44 0.86 5.24
N GLY A 212 8.27 1.88 5.07
CA GLY A 212 8.12 2.91 4.05
C GLY A 212 8.61 2.45 2.68
N PHE A 213 8.56 3.38 1.72
CA PHE A 213 8.95 3.15 0.33
C PHE A 213 10.41 2.68 0.17
N ASP A 214 11.31 3.20 0.99
CA ASP A 214 12.73 2.86 1.02
C ASP A 214 13.03 1.62 1.87
N THR A 215 11.99 0.87 2.27
CA THR A 215 12.02 -0.29 3.18
C THR A 215 12.36 0.01 4.63
N ALA A 216 12.72 1.25 4.96
CA ALA A 216 12.98 1.66 6.33
C ALA A 216 11.70 1.59 7.17
N ILE A 217 11.86 1.50 8.50
CA ILE A 217 10.73 1.56 9.42
C ILE A 217 10.12 2.96 9.32
N SER A 218 8.88 3.02 8.82
CA SER A 218 8.11 4.27 8.77
C SER A 218 7.38 4.52 10.08
N GLN A 219 6.87 3.45 10.71
CA GLN A 219 6.17 3.51 11.98
C GLN A 219 6.25 2.15 12.69
N VAL A 220 6.50 2.17 13.99
CA VAL A 220 6.27 1.00 14.87
C VAL A 220 4.85 1.11 15.43
N TRP A 221 4.04 0.09 15.21
CA TRP A 221 2.64 0.06 15.67
C TRP A 221 2.55 -0.51 17.08
N PHE A 222 3.19 -1.67 17.29
CA PHE A 222 3.16 -2.40 18.56
C PHE A 222 4.56 -2.94 18.89
N ALA A 223 4.99 -2.81 20.15
CA ALA A 223 6.19 -3.47 20.66
C ALA A 223 5.94 -3.94 22.10
N ALA A 224 6.19 -5.22 22.37
CA ALA A 224 5.93 -5.84 23.65
C ALA A 224 6.90 -6.99 23.94
N GLY A 225 7.35 -7.11 25.20
CA GLY A 225 8.17 -8.23 25.65
C GLY A 225 7.35 -9.45 26.06
N GLY A 226 7.93 -10.64 26.01
CA GLY A 226 7.21 -11.92 26.15
C GLY A 226 6.35 -12.10 27.40
N ASP A 227 6.71 -11.47 28.52
CA ASP A 227 5.97 -11.52 29.80
C ASP A 227 5.19 -10.23 30.11
N SER A 228 4.89 -9.41 29.10
CA SER A 228 4.13 -8.16 29.30
C SER A 228 2.62 -8.41 29.46
N THR A 229 2.26 -9.02 30.60
CA THR A 229 0.87 -9.17 31.05
C THR A 229 0.46 -7.96 31.89
N GLY A 230 -0.53 -7.17 31.44
CA GLY A 230 -1.09 -6.05 32.20
C GLY A 230 -0.22 -4.79 32.32
N ALA A 231 0.86 -4.69 31.53
CA ALA A 231 1.79 -3.55 31.57
C ALA A 231 1.36 -2.36 30.68
N PHE A 232 0.31 -2.52 29.89
CA PHE A 232 -0.19 -1.52 28.96
C PHE A 232 -1.51 -0.93 29.50
N GLU A 233 -1.42 -0.05 30.51
CA GLU A 233 -2.59 0.75 30.89
C GLU A 233 -2.96 1.66 29.69
N PRO A 234 -4.20 1.62 29.19
CA PRO A 234 -4.61 2.57 28.17
C PRO A 234 -4.46 3.98 28.73
N SER A 235 -3.86 4.88 27.94
CA SER A 235 -3.79 6.31 28.27
C SER A 235 -5.17 6.79 28.70
N ALA A 236 -5.31 7.09 30.00
CA ALA A 236 -6.55 7.61 30.59
C ALA A 236 -6.79 9.05 30.11
N THR A 237 -7.35 9.18 28.91
CA THR A 237 -7.98 10.41 28.42
C THR A 237 -9.34 10.08 27.82
N ASP A 238 -10.23 9.50 28.60
CA ASP A 238 -11.61 9.98 28.67
C ASP A 238 -12.28 9.41 29.92
N SER A 239 -12.92 10.29 30.67
CA SER A 239 -13.62 9.98 31.91
C SER A 239 -14.94 9.27 31.62
N ASP A 240 -14.96 7.94 31.70
CA ASP A 240 -15.99 7.20 32.42
C ASP A 240 -15.58 5.73 32.55
N THR A 241 -15.85 5.15 33.72
CA THR A 241 -15.43 3.80 34.15
C THR A 241 -15.71 2.71 33.11
N PRO A 242 -14.73 1.86 32.72
CA PRO A 242 -14.98 0.73 31.85
C PRO A 242 -15.56 -0.44 32.65
N ASN A 243 -16.74 -0.89 32.26
CA ASN A 243 -17.30 -2.15 32.70
C ASN A 243 -16.38 -3.28 32.20
N ARG A 244 -15.76 -4.01 33.12
CA ARG A 244 -14.65 -4.95 32.85
C ARG A 244 -15.07 -6.34 32.35
N ASP A 245 -16.29 -6.50 31.87
CA ASP A 245 -16.84 -7.78 31.41
C ASP A 245 -17.57 -7.63 30.07
N THR A 246 -16.88 -7.53 28.94
CA THR A 246 -17.52 -7.72 27.63
C THR A 246 -16.57 -8.34 26.61
N LYS A 247 -16.70 -9.66 26.40
CA LYS A 247 -16.27 -10.31 25.16
C LYS A 247 -17.06 -9.81 23.93
N ASP A 248 -18.15 -9.07 24.15
CA ASP A 248 -19.07 -8.59 23.13
C ASP A 248 -19.66 -7.24 23.57
N ALA A 249 -19.20 -6.15 22.96
CA ALA A 249 -19.64 -4.83 23.36
C ALA A 249 -20.84 -4.39 22.50
N LYS A 250 -22.00 -4.31 23.15
CA LYS A 250 -23.28 -4.02 22.50
C LYS A 250 -23.49 -2.51 22.36
N LEU A 251 -23.82 -2.07 21.15
CA LEU A 251 -24.29 -0.71 20.90
C LEU A 251 -25.64 -0.47 21.61
N PRO A 252 -25.86 0.73 22.19
CA PRO A 252 -27.12 1.07 22.85
C PRO A 252 -28.30 1.03 21.86
N ALA A 253 -29.50 0.75 22.38
CA ALA A 253 -30.71 0.64 21.57
C ALA A 253 -30.93 1.89 20.70
N GLY A 254 -30.97 1.72 19.38
CA GLY A 254 -31.18 2.78 18.41
C GLY A 254 -29.90 3.25 17.70
N ALA A 255 -28.70 2.91 18.18
CA ALA A 255 -27.45 3.12 17.45
C ALA A 255 -27.44 2.17 16.25
N LYS A 256 -27.76 2.71 15.07
CA LYS A 256 -27.84 1.94 13.84
C LYS A 256 -26.89 2.54 12.82
N ALA A 257 -26.17 1.66 12.11
CA ALA A 257 -25.67 2.02 10.80
C ALA A 257 -26.86 2.52 9.95
N PRO A 258 -26.71 3.60 9.16
CA PRO A 258 -27.79 4.06 8.29
C PRO A 258 -28.25 2.90 7.39
N ARG A 259 -29.51 2.48 7.55
CA ARG A 259 -30.15 1.58 6.58
C ARG A 259 -30.19 2.31 5.24
N GLU A 260 -29.73 1.66 4.18
CA GLU A 260 -30.23 2.02 2.86
C GLU A 260 -31.76 1.95 2.90
N LYS A 261 -32.41 2.95 2.33
CA LYS A 261 -33.83 2.83 1.99
C LYS A 261 -33.91 1.70 0.97
N GLU A 262 -34.24 0.52 1.45
CA GLU A 262 -34.71 -0.57 0.61
C GLU A 262 -35.90 -0.01 -0.19
N ASN A 263 -35.69 0.22 -1.49
CA ASN A 263 -36.79 0.50 -2.39
C ASN A 263 -37.70 -0.72 -2.33
N THR A 264 -38.82 -0.57 -1.63
CA THR A 264 -39.87 -1.57 -1.53
C THR A 264 -40.26 -1.95 -2.96
N PRO A 265 -40.13 -3.21 -3.39
CA PRO A 265 -40.65 -3.62 -4.68
C PRO A 265 -42.16 -3.48 -4.60
N THR A 266 -42.73 -2.58 -5.40
CA THR A 266 -44.16 -2.53 -5.64
C THR A 266 -44.60 -3.91 -6.09
N ALA A 267 -45.47 -4.55 -5.31
CA ALA A 267 -46.03 -5.85 -5.61
C ALA A 267 -46.73 -5.82 -6.97
N SER A 268 -46.18 -6.56 -7.94
CA SER A 268 -46.93 -7.01 -9.12
C SER A 268 -47.58 -8.35 -8.79
N PRO A 269 -48.82 -8.60 -9.26
CA PRO A 269 -49.68 -9.64 -8.73
C PRO A 269 -49.21 -11.04 -9.11
N THR A 270 -49.39 -11.95 -8.15
CA THR A 270 -49.22 -13.40 -8.23
C THR A 270 -49.98 -14.02 -9.42
N PRO A 271 -49.37 -14.88 -10.25
CA PRO A 271 -50.12 -15.77 -11.13
C PRO A 271 -50.63 -16.98 -10.34
N THR A 272 -51.91 -17.26 -10.47
CA THR A 272 -52.61 -18.43 -9.92
C THR A 272 -52.15 -19.73 -10.59
N PRO A 273 -52.14 -20.88 -9.88
CA PRO A 273 -51.72 -22.15 -10.45
C PRO A 273 -52.87 -22.83 -11.22
N ASN A 274 -52.66 -23.11 -12.52
CA ASN A 274 -53.59 -23.93 -13.32
C ASN A 274 -53.10 -25.39 -13.42
N THR A 275 -54.01 -26.30 -13.08
CA THR A 275 -53.94 -27.77 -13.10
C THR A 275 -53.83 -28.33 -14.54
N PRO A 276 -53.19 -29.50 -14.77
CA PRO A 276 -52.85 -29.97 -16.10
C PRO A 276 -54.00 -30.69 -16.83
N GLY A 277 -54.11 -30.48 -18.14
CA GLY A 277 -55.08 -31.15 -19.00
C GLY A 277 -54.63 -31.29 -20.46
N LYS A 278 -54.32 -32.55 -20.82
CA LYS A 278 -54.43 -33.22 -22.14
C LYS A 278 -53.80 -32.60 -23.40
N THR A 279 -52.86 -33.36 -23.95
CA THR A 279 -52.43 -33.38 -25.37
C THR A 279 -53.61 -33.59 -26.34
N PRO A 280 -53.46 -33.13 -27.60
CA PRO A 280 -53.21 -34.10 -28.68
C PRO A 280 -52.12 -33.70 -29.68
N GLU A 281 -51.63 -34.73 -30.37
CA GLU A 281 -50.59 -34.78 -31.38
C GLU A 281 -50.84 -33.90 -32.62
N GLY A 282 -49.74 -33.42 -33.21
CA GLY A 282 -49.67 -32.88 -34.56
C GLY A 282 -48.21 -32.73 -34.97
N GLY A 283 -47.71 -33.66 -35.77
CA GLY A 283 -46.28 -33.81 -36.06
C GLY A 283 -45.72 -32.83 -37.11
N GLN A 284 -44.43 -32.52 -36.96
CA GLN A 284 -43.52 -32.30 -38.09
C GLN A 284 -42.07 -32.64 -37.70
N LYS A 285 -41.40 -33.32 -38.64
CA LYS A 285 -40.08 -33.99 -38.57
C LYS A 285 -38.88 -33.01 -38.48
N PRO A 286 -37.73 -33.40 -37.88
CA PRO A 286 -36.61 -32.50 -37.56
C PRO A 286 -35.49 -32.46 -38.63
N SER A 287 -34.67 -31.40 -38.63
CA SER A 287 -33.31 -31.32 -39.19
C SER A 287 -32.60 -30.02 -38.74
N PRO A 288 -31.25 -29.95 -38.75
CA PRO A 288 -30.34 -30.70 -37.90
C PRO A 288 -29.50 -29.77 -37.00
N GLN A 289 -29.11 -30.30 -35.85
CA GLN A 289 -28.13 -29.73 -34.93
C GLN A 289 -26.71 -29.77 -35.53
N PRO A 290 -25.88 -28.72 -35.40
CA PRO A 290 -24.43 -28.85 -35.50
C PRO A 290 -23.83 -29.24 -34.14
N ASP A 291 -22.94 -30.24 -34.16
CA ASP A 291 -22.21 -30.79 -33.02
C ASP A 291 -21.32 -29.78 -32.28
N PRO A 292 -21.02 -30.02 -30.98
CA PRO A 292 -20.21 -29.14 -30.14
C PRO A 292 -18.73 -29.20 -30.53
N ALA A 293 -18.26 -28.18 -31.24
CA ALA A 293 -16.83 -27.98 -31.47
C ALA A 293 -16.15 -27.48 -30.18
N LYS A 294 -15.30 -28.33 -29.61
CA LYS A 294 -14.07 -28.02 -28.84
C LYS A 294 -13.92 -26.54 -28.43
N THR A 295 -14.17 -26.25 -27.16
CA THR A 295 -13.73 -25.02 -26.46
C THR A 295 -12.21 -24.88 -26.57
N THR A 296 -11.78 -24.09 -27.55
CA THR A 296 -10.44 -23.51 -27.59
C THR A 296 -10.41 -22.31 -26.66
N ALA A 297 -9.26 -22.08 -26.02
CA ALA A 297 -8.99 -20.88 -25.22
C ALA A 297 -9.40 -19.60 -25.99
N PRO A 298 -9.70 -18.48 -25.31
CA PRO A 298 -9.89 -17.21 -26.00
C PRO A 298 -8.65 -16.94 -26.87
N PRO A 299 -8.82 -16.30 -28.04
CA PRO A 299 -7.66 -15.96 -28.85
C PRO A 299 -6.70 -15.18 -27.96
N GLU A 300 -5.46 -15.65 -27.86
CA GLU A 300 -4.35 -14.78 -27.49
C GLU A 300 -4.58 -13.47 -28.23
N THR A 301 -4.53 -12.36 -27.51
CA THR A 301 -4.48 -11.02 -28.09
C THR A 301 -3.61 -11.13 -29.31
N ALA A 302 -4.18 -10.97 -30.52
CA ALA A 302 -3.45 -11.16 -31.75
C ALA A 302 -2.12 -10.43 -31.56
N GLY A 303 -1.04 -11.20 -31.45
CA GLY A 303 0.27 -10.66 -31.16
C GLY A 303 0.51 -9.53 -32.13
N ILE A 304 1.21 -8.48 -31.69
CA ILE A 304 1.65 -7.37 -32.55
C ILE A 304 1.97 -7.97 -33.92
N PRO A 305 1.21 -7.66 -34.99
CA PRO A 305 1.47 -8.28 -36.27
C PRO A 305 2.91 -7.96 -36.63
N ALA A 306 3.78 -8.98 -36.62
CA ALA A 306 5.23 -8.81 -36.80
C ALA A 306 5.60 -8.22 -38.17
N ALA A 307 4.61 -7.90 -39.01
CA ALA A 307 4.75 -7.48 -40.39
C ALA A 307 4.23 -6.05 -40.73
N ILE A 308 3.66 -5.25 -39.80
CA ILE A 308 3.01 -3.95 -40.19
C ILE A 308 3.87 -2.71 -39.83
N GLY A 309 5.02 -2.88 -39.20
CA GLY A 309 5.86 -1.76 -38.74
C GLY A 309 6.32 -0.78 -39.84
N SER A 310 6.37 -1.22 -41.10
CA SER A 310 6.77 -0.41 -42.26
C SER A 310 5.61 0.31 -42.97
N GLN A 311 4.35 -0.05 -42.71
CA GLN A 311 3.16 0.49 -43.39
C GLN A 311 2.36 1.49 -42.54
N LEU A 312 2.68 1.61 -41.25
CA LEU A 312 2.02 2.57 -40.36
C LEU A 312 2.52 4.00 -40.64
N PRO A 313 1.62 5.01 -40.60
CA PRO A 313 2.04 6.41 -40.71
C PRO A 313 3.04 6.74 -39.61
N ALA A 314 4.10 7.46 -39.98
CA ALA A 314 5.07 7.98 -39.03
C ALA A 314 4.37 8.98 -38.10
N GLY A 315 4.37 8.67 -36.80
CA GLY A 315 3.88 9.59 -35.79
C GLY A 315 4.86 10.72 -35.53
N ASN A 316 4.35 11.87 -35.08
CA ASN A 316 5.10 13.06 -34.68
C ASN A 316 5.66 13.91 -35.84
N HIS A 317 4.99 13.93 -37.00
CA HIS A 317 5.16 15.01 -37.99
C HIS A 317 4.25 16.21 -37.66
N PRO A 318 4.60 17.44 -38.06
CA PRO A 318 3.75 18.62 -37.85
C PRO A 318 2.33 18.38 -38.39
N GLY A 319 1.32 18.49 -37.53
CA GLY A 319 -0.09 18.27 -37.88
C GLY A 319 -0.64 16.85 -37.66
N SER A 320 0.16 15.90 -37.14
CA SER A 320 -0.30 14.55 -36.77
C SER A 320 -0.58 14.40 -35.27
N GLU A 321 -1.55 13.56 -34.88
CA GLU A 321 -1.76 13.17 -33.48
C GLU A 321 -0.49 12.52 -32.91
N PRO A 322 -0.08 12.85 -31.67
CA PRO A 322 1.13 12.27 -31.10
C PRO A 322 0.99 10.75 -30.94
N CYS A 323 2.08 10.04 -31.26
CA CYS A 323 2.18 8.58 -31.24
C CYS A 323 2.85 8.10 -29.96
N TYR A 324 2.18 7.25 -29.18
CA TYR A 324 2.63 6.85 -27.84
C TYR A 324 2.91 5.36 -27.79
N PRO A 325 4.01 4.92 -27.15
CA PRO A 325 4.40 3.51 -27.15
C PRO A 325 3.29 2.59 -26.64
N ILE A 326 3.09 1.46 -27.32
CA ILE A 326 2.30 0.37 -26.77
C ILE A 326 3.23 -0.42 -25.85
N PRO A 327 2.86 -0.65 -24.57
CA PRO A 327 3.64 -1.53 -23.72
C PRO A 327 3.59 -2.96 -24.29
N SER A 328 4.70 -3.70 -24.23
CA SER A 328 4.64 -5.17 -24.31
C SER A 328 3.72 -5.61 -23.19
N SER A 329 2.66 -6.35 -23.52
CA SER A 329 1.64 -6.79 -22.57
C SER A 329 2.29 -7.37 -21.32
N GLN A 330 2.23 -6.63 -20.22
CA GLN A 330 2.67 -7.09 -18.90
C GLN A 330 1.44 -7.54 -18.16
N LYS A 331 1.49 -8.74 -17.60
CA LYS A 331 0.38 -9.39 -16.93
C LYS A 331 0.74 -9.63 -15.47
N PHE A 332 -0.20 -9.30 -14.59
CA PHE A 332 -0.16 -9.67 -13.18
C PHE A 332 -1.44 -10.41 -12.82
N THR A 333 -1.37 -11.46 -12.00
CA THR A 333 -2.55 -12.24 -11.60
C THR A 333 -2.78 -12.08 -10.11
N LEU A 334 -3.95 -11.57 -9.77
CA LEU A 334 -4.43 -11.45 -8.40
C LEU A 334 -5.28 -12.68 -8.08
N PRO A 335 -5.00 -13.39 -6.98
CA PRO A 335 -5.95 -14.37 -6.46
C PRO A 335 -7.33 -13.73 -6.27
N LEU A 336 -8.37 -14.55 -6.29
CA LEU A 336 -9.70 -14.07 -5.94
C LEU A 336 -9.68 -13.61 -4.47
N GLN A 337 -10.61 -12.73 -4.10
CA GLN A 337 -10.78 -12.27 -2.72
C GLN A 337 -9.59 -11.50 -2.14
N THR A 338 -8.72 -11.00 -3.00
CA THR A 338 -7.52 -10.26 -2.64
C THR A 338 -7.78 -8.76 -2.63
N HIS A 339 -7.20 -8.10 -1.64
CA HIS A 339 -7.06 -6.66 -1.55
C HIS A 339 -5.58 -6.33 -1.37
N VAL A 340 -4.98 -5.55 -2.28
CA VAL A 340 -3.56 -5.21 -2.19
C VAL A 340 -3.26 -3.83 -2.76
N HIS A 341 -2.32 -3.12 -2.13
CA HIS A 341 -1.85 -1.81 -2.57
C HIS A 341 -0.43 -1.89 -3.16
N PRO A 342 -0.27 -1.90 -4.50
CA PRO A 342 1.05 -1.80 -5.11
C PRO A 342 1.56 -0.36 -5.05
N ASN A 343 2.87 -0.18 -5.17
CA ASN A 343 3.48 1.12 -5.38
C ASN A 343 3.31 1.53 -6.85
N TRP A 344 2.86 2.75 -7.10
CA TRP A 344 2.84 3.39 -8.42
C TRP A 344 3.88 4.52 -8.45
N ILE A 345 4.78 4.53 -9.42
CA ILE A 345 5.84 5.55 -9.53
C ILE A 345 5.77 6.22 -10.90
N PHE A 346 5.79 7.55 -10.91
CA PHE A 346 5.82 8.40 -12.09
C PHE A 346 7.10 9.24 -12.07
N THR A 347 7.86 9.25 -13.17
CA THR A 347 9.16 9.95 -13.22
C THR A 347 9.11 11.39 -13.72
N GLN A 348 7.96 11.86 -14.23
CA GLN A 348 7.81 13.19 -14.81
C GLN A 348 6.47 13.81 -14.38
N PRO A 349 6.38 15.13 -14.22
CA PRO A 349 5.10 15.79 -14.02
C PRO A 349 4.31 15.88 -15.34
N GLY A 350 2.99 15.91 -15.23
CA GLY A 350 2.05 16.04 -16.33
C GLY A 350 0.98 14.94 -16.36
N ASN A 351 0.26 14.85 -17.48
CA ASN A 351 -0.89 13.94 -17.59
C ASN A 351 -0.46 12.55 -18.07
N TYR A 352 -0.94 11.53 -17.38
CA TYR A 352 -0.76 10.13 -17.74
C TYR A 352 -2.10 9.44 -17.98
N GLN A 353 -2.13 8.53 -18.95
CA GLN A 353 -3.22 7.58 -19.14
C GLN A 353 -2.66 6.17 -19.18
N VAL A 354 -3.19 5.30 -18.33
CA VAL A 354 -2.78 3.90 -18.23
C VAL A 354 -4.00 3.02 -18.55
N GLY A 355 -3.92 2.30 -19.66
CA GLY A 355 -4.97 1.36 -20.06
C GLY A 355 -4.74 0.02 -19.40
N ILE A 356 -5.75 -0.48 -18.68
CA ILE A 356 -5.72 -1.77 -17.98
C ILE A 356 -6.83 -2.65 -18.54
N ARG A 357 -6.51 -3.91 -18.84
CA ARG A 357 -7.46 -4.98 -19.13
C ARG A 357 -7.50 -5.94 -17.97
N GLN A 358 -8.69 -6.23 -17.48
CA GLN A 358 -8.95 -7.29 -16.51
C GLN A 358 -9.53 -8.50 -17.22
N ASN A 359 -8.98 -9.68 -16.97
CA ASN A 359 -9.42 -10.94 -17.53
C ASN A 359 -9.81 -11.88 -16.39
N ALA A 360 -11.01 -12.46 -16.49
CA ALA A 360 -11.50 -13.43 -15.53
C ALA A 360 -12.41 -14.44 -16.24
N ARG A 361 -12.52 -15.64 -15.66
CA ARG A 361 -13.47 -16.65 -16.13
C ARG A 361 -14.78 -16.48 -15.38
N ILE A 362 -15.82 -16.01 -16.06
CA ILE A 362 -17.13 -15.71 -15.50
C ILE A 362 -18.11 -16.81 -15.94
N ASN A 363 -18.68 -17.54 -14.98
CA ASN A 363 -19.55 -18.69 -15.22
C ASN A 363 -18.95 -19.68 -16.25
N GLY A 364 -17.66 -20.00 -16.10
CA GLY A 364 -16.92 -20.92 -16.97
C GLY A 364 -16.45 -20.33 -18.31
N THR A 365 -16.79 -19.08 -18.64
CA THR A 365 -16.41 -18.42 -19.90
C THR A 365 -15.40 -17.29 -19.68
N TRP A 366 -14.34 -17.24 -20.47
CA TRP A 366 -13.39 -16.13 -20.43
C TRP A 366 -14.04 -14.83 -20.86
N GLN A 367 -13.85 -13.79 -20.04
CA GLN A 367 -14.28 -12.43 -20.33
C GLN A 367 -13.17 -11.44 -20.01
N SER A 368 -13.23 -10.29 -20.68
CA SER A 368 -12.29 -9.19 -20.52
C SER A 368 -13.03 -7.87 -20.32
N ALA A 369 -12.48 -6.99 -19.49
CA ALA A 369 -12.96 -5.63 -19.31
C ALA A 369 -11.80 -4.65 -19.39
N ASP A 370 -11.92 -3.63 -20.25
CA ASP A 370 -10.88 -2.63 -20.50
C ASP A 370 -11.26 -1.31 -19.82
N THR A 371 -10.28 -0.69 -19.15
CA THR A 371 -10.42 0.64 -18.54
C THR A 371 -9.19 1.52 -18.76
N ILE A 372 -9.33 2.82 -18.47
CA ILE A 372 -8.24 3.79 -18.48
C ILE A 372 -8.21 4.46 -17.10
N LEU A 373 -7.06 4.43 -16.46
CA LEU A 373 -6.76 5.26 -15.29
C LEU A 373 -6.13 6.57 -15.75
N ASN A 374 -6.68 7.70 -15.31
CA ASN A 374 -6.17 9.03 -15.60
C ASN A 374 -5.40 9.58 -14.39
N PHE A 375 -4.22 10.13 -14.61
CA PHE A 375 -3.41 10.77 -13.57
C PHE A 375 -2.98 12.18 -14.00
N THR A 376 -2.96 13.11 -13.05
CA THR A 376 -2.34 14.43 -13.19
C THR A 376 -1.21 14.52 -12.18
N VAL A 377 0.01 14.27 -12.65
CA VAL A 377 1.22 14.19 -11.83
C VAL A 377 1.84 15.58 -11.65
N GLY A 378 2.16 15.95 -10.41
CA GLY A 378 2.56 17.31 -10.06
C GLY A 378 1.39 18.31 -10.02
N GLY A 379 0.15 17.84 -10.02
CA GLY A 379 -1.05 18.67 -10.02
C GLY A 379 -2.23 17.99 -9.31
N ALA A 380 -3.44 18.48 -9.59
CA ALA A 380 -4.67 18.00 -8.97
C ALA A 380 -5.65 17.45 -10.03
N GLY A 381 -6.42 16.45 -9.63
CA GLY A 381 -7.60 15.95 -10.30
C GLY A 381 -8.82 16.01 -9.36
N ASN A 382 -9.77 15.08 -9.54
CA ASN A 382 -10.93 14.93 -8.65
C ASN A 382 -10.77 13.78 -7.63
N ALA A 383 -9.65 13.05 -7.67
CA ALA A 383 -9.26 12.01 -6.71
C ALA A 383 -7.84 12.32 -6.19
N ASN A 384 -7.72 13.30 -5.29
CA ASN A 384 -6.43 13.79 -4.78
C ASN A 384 -6.02 13.16 -3.43
N GLU A 385 -6.97 12.52 -2.75
CA GLU A 385 -6.81 11.85 -1.46
C GLU A 385 -7.96 10.87 -1.29
N GLY A 386 -7.74 9.83 -0.49
CA GLY A 386 -8.72 8.79 -0.19
C GLY A 386 -8.25 7.41 -0.62
N HIS A 387 -9.01 6.40 -0.22
CA HIS A 387 -8.78 5.00 -0.55
C HIS A 387 -9.58 4.61 -1.80
N PHE A 388 -8.90 4.00 -2.76
CA PHE A 388 -9.44 3.62 -4.04
C PHE A 388 -8.94 2.25 -4.45
N ASP A 389 -9.80 1.39 -4.95
CA ASP A 389 -9.35 0.10 -5.49
C ASP A 389 -9.89 -0.13 -6.88
N LEU A 390 -8.98 -0.27 -7.85
CA LEU A 390 -9.38 -0.79 -9.14
C LEU A 390 -9.71 -2.28 -8.97
N GLY A 391 -10.86 -2.69 -9.48
CA GLY A 391 -11.35 -4.06 -9.37
C GLY A 391 -12.26 -4.41 -10.53
N ALA A 392 -12.83 -5.60 -10.47
CA ALA A 392 -13.80 -6.07 -11.47
C ALA A 392 -15.10 -6.43 -10.77
N LYS A 393 -16.22 -6.08 -11.40
CA LYS A 393 -17.56 -6.54 -11.04
C LYS A 393 -18.21 -7.27 -12.21
N VAL A 394 -19.35 -7.88 -11.95
CA VAL A 394 -20.15 -8.59 -12.94
C VAL A 394 -21.52 -7.93 -12.97
N GLU A 395 -21.87 -7.35 -14.11
CA GLU A 395 -23.16 -6.70 -14.34
C GLU A 395 -23.82 -7.34 -15.56
N ASN A 396 -25.05 -7.81 -15.40
CA ASN A 396 -25.80 -8.47 -16.48
C ASN A 396 -25.00 -9.61 -17.15
N GLY A 397 -24.27 -10.39 -16.34
CA GLY A 397 -23.43 -11.50 -16.82
C GLY A 397 -22.13 -11.09 -17.52
N ARG A 398 -21.78 -9.79 -17.51
CA ARG A 398 -20.57 -9.26 -18.15
C ARG A 398 -19.56 -8.77 -17.11
N LEU A 399 -18.29 -9.09 -17.31
CA LEU A 399 -17.18 -8.50 -16.57
C LEU A 399 -17.09 -7.00 -16.88
N VAL A 400 -17.04 -6.18 -15.84
CA VAL A 400 -16.91 -4.73 -15.91
C VAL A 400 -15.77 -4.30 -15.01
N ALA A 401 -14.82 -3.54 -15.56
CA ALA A 401 -13.78 -2.90 -14.77
C ALA A 401 -14.39 -1.71 -14.03
N ALA A 402 -14.24 -1.69 -12.71
CA ALA A 402 -14.84 -0.71 -11.82
C ALA A 402 -13.84 -0.26 -10.77
N LEU A 403 -14.00 0.94 -10.23
CA LEU A 403 -13.16 1.44 -9.16
C LEU A 403 -14.01 1.63 -7.91
N LYS A 404 -13.61 1.01 -6.81
CA LYS A 404 -14.19 1.28 -5.49
C LYS A 404 -13.61 2.61 -5.00
N ASP A 405 -14.48 3.57 -4.72
CA ASP A 405 -14.16 4.89 -4.16
C ASP A 405 -14.69 4.94 -2.73
N ASP A 406 -13.77 4.77 -1.77
CA ASP A 406 -14.08 4.64 -0.34
C ASP A 406 -14.07 5.97 0.41
N ARG A 407 -14.08 7.12 -0.31
CA ARG A 407 -14.16 8.45 0.31
C ARG A 407 -15.48 8.74 1.01
N THR A 408 -16.48 7.91 0.79
CA THR A 408 -17.79 7.99 1.44
C THR A 408 -18.07 6.71 2.22
N PRO A 409 -18.80 6.78 3.36
CA PRO A 409 -19.14 5.58 4.13
C PRO A 409 -19.83 4.53 3.28
N GLY A 410 -19.35 3.29 3.35
CA GLY A 410 -19.81 2.15 2.53
C GLY A 410 -19.20 2.06 1.13
N GLY A 411 -18.49 3.07 0.65
CA GLY A 411 -17.83 3.09 -0.64
C GLY A 411 -18.78 3.08 -1.84
N THR A 412 -18.31 3.53 -2.99
CA THR A 412 -19.09 3.51 -4.24
C THR A 412 -18.27 2.94 -5.40
N TRP A 413 -18.89 2.08 -6.20
CA TRP A 413 -18.23 1.52 -7.39
C TRP A 413 -18.53 2.38 -8.62
N VAL A 414 -17.52 3.10 -9.10
CA VAL A 414 -17.62 4.05 -10.22
C VAL A 414 -16.89 3.54 -11.47
N ASP A 415 -17.14 4.17 -12.63
CA ASP A 415 -16.30 3.97 -13.81
C ASP A 415 -14.90 4.53 -13.51
N PRO A 416 -13.80 3.76 -13.63
CA PRO A 416 -12.46 4.29 -13.37
C PRO A 416 -12.12 5.52 -14.22
N ARG A 417 -12.75 5.67 -15.40
CA ARG A 417 -12.56 6.84 -16.28
C ARG A 417 -13.17 8.13 -15.75
N SER A 418 -14.10 8.07 -14.80
CA SER A 418 -14.68 9.27 -14.20
C SER A 418 -13.75 9.93 -13.19
N LEU A 419 -12.67 9.25 -12.78
CA LEU A 419 -11.67 9.79 -11.88
C LEU A 419 -10.38 10.18 -12.62
N THR A 420 -9.78 11.25 -12.10
CA THR A 420 -8.42 11.68 -12.39
C THR A 420 -7.68 11.77 -11.06
N PHE A 421 -6.70 10.91 -10.87
CA PHE A 421 -5.87 10.86 -9.68
C PHE A 421 -4.86 12.00 -9.70
N GLY A 422 -4.96 12.93 -8.75
CA GLY A 422 -4.01 14.03 -8.60
C GLY A 422 -2.85 13.65 -7.70
N LEU A 423 -1.63 13.81 -8.19
CA LEU A 423 -0.41 13.55 -7.43
C LEU A 423 0.27 14.89 -7.13
N GLY A 424 -0.15 15.52 -6.02
CA GLY A 424 0.37 16.80 -5.55
C GLY A 424 1.74 16.69 -4.86
N THR A 425 2.13 17.72 -4.12
CA THR A 425 3.43 17.79 -3.42
C THR A 425 3.63 16.66 -2.41
N GLY A 426 2.57 16.22 -1.73
CA GLY A 426 2.64 15.10 -0.78
C GLY A 426 3.04 13.75 -1.39
N SER A 427 2.91 13.60 -2.71
CA SER A 427 3.32 12.39 -3.44
C SER A 427 4.78 12.42 -3.90
N GLN A 428 5.49 13.54 -3.74
CA GLN A 428 6.87 13.66 -4.19
C GLN A 428 7.82 12.84 -3.31
N ALA A 429 8.68 12.07 -3.95
CA ALA A 429 9.72 11.28 -3.30
C ALA A 429 11.03 11.36 -4.10
N LYS A 430 12.12 10.92 -3.47
CA LYS A 430 13.37 10.62 -4.19
C LYS A 430 13.41 9.13 -4.46
N LEU A 431 13.78 8.77 -5.69
CA LEU A 431 13.89 7.37 -6.08
C LEU A 431 15.04 6.70 -5.28
N PRO A 432 14.79 5.64 -4.50
CA PRO A 432 15.84 4.92 -3.79
C PRO A 432 16.72 4.14 -4.77
N ALA A 433 17.90 3.72 -4.29
CA ALA A 433 18.73 2.76 -5.01
C ALA A 433 17.98 1.43 -5.20
N GLY A 434 18.23 0.69 -6.28
CA GLY A 434 17.51 -0.55 -6.63
C GLY A 434 16.32 -0.37 -7.58
N LEU A 435 16.00 0.87 -7.96
CA LEU A 435 14.96 1.22 -8.94
C LEU A 435 15.54 1.84 -10.23
N GLU A 436 16.81 1.60 -10.53
CA GLU A 436 17.54 2.23 -11.64
C GLU A 436 16.95 1.91 -13.03
N PHE A 437 16.11 0.88 -13.13
CA PHE A 437 15.35 0.58 -14.34
C PHE A 437 14.32 1.66 -14.69
N LEU A 438 13.97 2.55 -13.75
CA LEU A 438 13.12 3.73 -13.98
C LEU A 438 13.93 4.98 -14.27
N ALA A 439 14.84 5.32 -13.37
CA ALA A 439 15.70 6.50 -13.41
C ALA A 439 16.86 6.32 -12.41
N PRO A 440 17.95 7.11 -12.48
CA PRO A 440 19.01 7.07 -11.49
C PRO A 440 18.51 7.29 -10.05
N ALA A 441 19.13 6.64 -9.07
CA ALA A 441 18.85 6.88 -7.66
C ALA A 441 18.97 8.39 -7.32
N GLY A 442 18.09 8.88 -6.44
CA GLY A 442 17.98 10.29 -6.08
C GLY A 442 17.13 11.13 -7.05
N THR A 443 16.70 10.59 -8.19
CA THR A 443 15.80 11.29 -9.13
C THR A 443 14.48 11.65 -8.43
N PRO A 444 13.99 12.90 -8.55
CA PRO A 444 12.66 13.27 -8.08
C PRO A 444 11.58 12.49 -8.83
N VAL A 445 10.65 11.90 -8.09
CA VAL A 445 9.51 11.14 -8.62
C VAL A 445 8.24 11.51 -7.87
N TRP A 446 7.10 11.08 -8.40
CA TRP A 446 5.81 11.13 -7.73
C TRP A 446 5.31 9.71 -7.53
N MET A 447 4.78 9.41 -6.36
CA MET A 447 4.36 8.06 -6.04
C MET A 447 3.04 7.97 -5.29
N ILE A 448 2.32 6.89 -5.57
CA ILE A 448 1.29 6.33 -4.69
C ILE A 448 1.95 5.13 -4.02
N GLY A 449 2.13 5.18 -2.71
CA GLY A 449 2.77 4.12 -1.95
C GLY A 449 1.83 2.96 -1.62
N SER A 450 2.41 1.81 -1.31
CA SER A 450 1.70 0.71 -0.65
C SER A 450 1.16 1.09 0.74
N THR A 451 1.77 2.09 1.37
CA THR A 451 1.32 2.74 2.60
C THR A 451 0.56 4.02 2.26
N GLN A 452 -0.57 4.24 2.93
CA GLN A 452 -1.36 5.47 2.77
C GLN A 452 -0.59 6.69 3.26
N THR A 453 -0.60 7.75 2.46
CA THR A 453 -0.06 9.06 2.80
C THR A 453 -1.17 10.10 2.69
N SER A 454 -1.33 10.95 3.71
CA SER A 454 -2.33 12.02 3.66
C SER A 454 -2.05 12.98 2.50
N GLY A 455 -3.11 13.41 1.82
CA GLY A 455 -3.04 14.24 0.62
C GLY A 455 -2.52 13.52 -0.64
N VAL A 456 -2.45 12.18 -0.62
CA VAL A 456 -2.11 11.33 -1.76
C VAL A 456 -3.24 10.31 -1.97
N PRO A 457 -3.74 10.09 -3.19
CA PRO A 457 -4.71 9.03 -3.43
C PRO A 457 -4.06 7.67 -3.20
N TRP A 458 -4.73 6.78 -2.46
CA TRP A 458 -4.24 5.44 -2.17
C TRP A 458 -4.93 4.43 -3.08
N LEU A 459 -4.23 4.06 -4.16
CA LEU A 459 -4.76 3.27 -5.27
C LEU A 459 -4.30 1.80 -5.21
N GLY A 460 -5.24 0.93 -4.87
CA GLY A 460 -5.06 -0.51 -4.76
C GLY A 460 -5.72 -1.32 -5.88
N ALA A 461 -5.70 -2.63 -5.65
CA ALA A 461 -6.32 -3.64 -6.47
C ALA A 461 -7.25 -4.52 -5.63
N ASN A 462 -8.46 -4.76 -6.14
CA ASN A 462 -9.51 -5.48 -5.43
C ASN A 462 -10.17 -6.56 -6.31
N THR A 463 -10.24 -7.79 -5.79
CA THR A 463 -10.96 -8.93 -6.38
C THR A 463 -12.06 -9.47 -5.45
N GLN A 464 -12.59 -8.61 -4.58
CA GLN A 464 -13.54 -8.93 -3.51
C GLN A 464 -14.98 -8.50 -3.82
N HIS A 465 -15.28 -7.93 -5.00
CA HIS A 465 -16.63 -7.50 -5.33
C HIS A 465 -17.63 -8.69 -5.25
N PRO A 466 -18.76 -8.59 -4.53
CA PRO A 466 -19.67 -9.72 -4.31
C PRO A 466 -20.15 -10.40 -5.59
N SER A 467 -20.50 -9.63 -6.62
CA SER A 467 -20.94 -10.19 -7.90
C SER A 467 -19.83 -10.92 -8.66
N LEU A 468 -18.56 -10.57 -8.43
CA LEU A 468 -17.42 -11.29 -9.00
C LEU A 468 -17.26 -12.63 -8.29
N LEU A 469 -17.29 -12.62 -6.95
CA LEU A 469 -17.21 -13.83 -6.12
C LEU A 469 -18.34 -14.82 -6.40
N GLN A 470 -19.54 -14.34 -6.72
CA GLN A 470 -20.67 -15.20 -7.10
C GLN A 470 -20.49 -15.86 -8.47
N ALA A 471 -19.71 -15.24 -9.37
CA ALA A 471 -19.61 -15.67 -10.76
C ALA A 471 -18.32 -16.44 -11.07
N THR A 472 -17.36 -16.48 -10.14
CA THR A 472 -16.11 -17.21 -10.31
C THR A 472 -15.46 -17.59 -8.98
N ASN A 473 -14.71 -18.69 -9.00
CA ASN A 473 -13.76 -19.08 -7.94
C ASN A 473 -12.31 -19.00 -8.46
N GLU A 474 -12.08 -18.41 -9.63
CA GLU A 474 -10.77 -18.32 -10.29
C GLU A 474 -10.13 -16.92 -10.11
N PRO A 475 -8.79 -16.80 -10.20
CA PRO A 475 -8.08 -15.52 -10.14
C PRO A 475 -8.48 -14.51 -11.21
N VAL A 476 -8.20 -13.22 -10.97
CA VAL A 476 -8.33 -12.14 -11.95
C VAL A 476 -6.95 -11.71 -12.44
N SER A 477 -6.74 -11.72 -13.75
CA SER A 477 -5.49 -11.21 -14.33
C SER A 477 -5.64 -9.79 -14.84
N TRP A 478 -4.71 -8.92 -14.50
CA TRP A 478 -4.59 -7.58 -15.03
C TRP A 478 -3.49 -7.52 -16.08
N GLU A 479 -3.74 -6.78 -17.15
CA GLU A 479 -2.80 -6.55 -18.24
C GLU A 479 -2.74 -5.05 -18.53
N MET A 480 -1.53 -4.48 -18.61
CA MET A 480 -1.39 -3.10 -19.10
C MET A 480 -1.37 -3.10 -20.63
N ILE A 481 -2.43 -2.55 -21.23
CA ILE A 481 -2.68 -2.57 -22.68
C ILE A 481 -2.35 -1.25 -23.38
N SER A 482 -2.20 -0.15 -22.65
CA SER A 482 -1.74 1.13 -23.21
C SER A 482 -1.08 2.04 -22.19
N PHE A 483 -0.13 2.86 -22.63
CA PHE A 483 0.50 3.88 -21.81
C PHE A 483 0.66 5.19 -22.59
N ARG A 484 0.23 6.30 -22.00
CA ARG A 484 0.50 7.66 -22.45
C ARG A 484 1.09 8.44 -21.29
N GLY A 485 2.30 8.96 -21.46
CA GLY A 485 2.93 9.89 -20.53
C GLY A 485 3.02 11.30 -21.11
N PRO A 486 3.35 12.32 -20.30
CA PRO A 486 3.40 13.71 -20.71
C PRO A 486 4.48 14.02 -21.75
N ASN A 487 5.53 13.20 -21.82
CA ASN A 487 6.62 13.32 -22.78
C ASN A 487 7.29 11.95 -23.01
N PRO A 488 8.17 11.80 -24.01
CA PRO A 488 8.86 10.53 -24.30
C PRO A 488 9.78 10.01 -23.17
N GLN A 489 10.18 10.86 -22.22
CA GLN A 489 11.03 10.51 -21.07
C GLN A 489 10.22 10.02 -19.88
N ALA A 490 8.90 10.23 -19.88
CA ALA A 490 8.02 9.75 -18.83
C ALA A 490 8.11 8.23 -18.68
N ARG A 491 8.27 7.78 -17.43
CA ARG A 491 8.21 6.38 -17.03
C ARG A 491 7.14 6.16 -15.98
N LEU A 492 6.61 4.94 -15.96
CA LEU A 492 5.74 4.40 -14.93
C LEU A 492 6.30 3.05 -14.47
N ALA A 493 6.23 2.77 -13.17
CA ALA A 493 6.24 1.40 -12.67
C ALA A 493 5.12 1.18 -11.66
N VAL A 494 4.61 -0.05 -11.65
CA VAL A 494 3.66 -0.58 -10.67
C VAL A 494 4.23 -1.89 -10.13
N PHE A 495 4.37 -2.01 -8.82
CA PHE A 495 4.94 -3.21 -8.19
C PHE A 495 4.54 -3.35 -6.73
N THR A 496 4.44 -4.58 -6.23
CA THR A 496 4.35 -4.82 -4.79
C THR A 496 5.68 -4.54 -4.12
N SER A 497 5.65 -4.01 -2.89
CA SER A 497 6.85 -3.85 -2.07
C SER A 497 7.59 -5.17 -1.95
N GLY A 498 8.92 -5.11 -1.89
CA GLY A 498 9.72 -6.26 -1.55
C GLY A 498 9.83 -6.41 -0.03
N ASN A 499 10.28 -7.59 0.41
CA ASN A 499 10.57 -7.85 1.81
C ASN A 499 12.08 -7.74 2.05
N PHE A 500 12.46 -7.15 3.20
CA PHE A 500 13.80 -7.15 3.82
C PHE A 500 14.97 -6.94 2.84
N GLY A 501 15.32 -5.68 2.56
CA GLY A 501 16.43 -5.31 1.68
C GLY A 501 16.10 -5.36 0.18
N LYS A 502 14.87 -5.74 -0.18
CA LYS A 502 14.33 -5.62 -1.54
C LYS A 502 13.24 -4.56 -1.57
N ILE A 503 13.41 -3.54 -2.41
CA ILE A 503 12.38 -2.52 -2.63
C ILE A 503 11.25 -3.04 -3.52
N VAL A 504 11.60 -3.85 -4.52
CA VAL A 504 10.64 -4.44 -5.47
C VAL A 504 10.40 -5.90 -5.12
N GLY A 505 9.15 -6.23 -4.84
CA GLY A 505 8.66 -7.60 -4.77
C GLY A 505 8.36 -8.10 -6.18
N GLN A 506 7.08 -8.06 -6.57
CA GLN A 506 6.65 -8.42 -7.91
C GLN A 506 6.40 -7.16 -8.75
N LYS A 507 7.05 -7.07 -9.91
CA LYS A 507 6.74 -6.05 -10.91
C LYS A 507 5.43 -6.42 -11.59
N TRP A 508 4.48 -5.49 -11.58
CA TRP A 508 3.21 -5.64 -12.27
C TRP A 508 3.35 -5.05 -13.66
N PHE A 509 3.69 -3.75 -13.72
CA PHE A 509 3.76 -2.99 -14.95
C PHE A 509 4.96 -2.06 -14.94
N THR A 510 5.56 -1.85 -16.11
CA THR A 510 6.59 -0.86 -16.38
C THR A 510 6.31 -0.24 -17.74
N ALA A 511 6.37 1.09 -17.86
CA ALA A 511 6.09 1.75 -19.13
C ALA A 511 7.00 2.95 -19.37
N PRO A 512 7.35 3.24 -20.64
CA PRO A 512 7.21 2.32 -21.76
C PRO A 512 8.18 1.14 -21.59
N THR A 513 7.76 -0.06 -22.01
CA THR A 513 8.68 -1.18 -22.18
C THR A 513 9.49 -0.96 -23.45
N SER A 514 10.77 -1.32 -23.47
CA SER A 514 11.70 -1.09 -24.58
C SER A 514 11.38 -1.83 -25.90
N ALA A 515 10.18 -2.38 -26.08
CA ALA A 515 9.88 -3.36 -27.12
C ALA A 515 8.63 -3.00 -27.95
N ALA A 516 8.76 -2.02 -28.85
CA ALA A 516 8.16 -2.00 -30.20
C ALA A 516 8.26 -0.58 -30.79
N ASN A 517 8.64 -0.46 -32.07
CA ASN A 517 8.58 0.81 -32.84
C ASN A 517 7.14 1.22 -33.22
N VAL A 518 6.15 0.74 -32.47
CA VAL A 518 4.72 0.87 -32.76
C VAL A 518 4.04 1.51 -31.55
N GLY A 519 3.26 2.54 -31.81
CA GLY A 519 2.47 3.27 -30.83
C GLY A 519 0.99 3.32 -31.17
N ARG A 520 0.20 4.02 -30.35
CA ARG A 520 -1.16 4.45 -30.67
C ARG A 520 -1.30 5.97 -30.58
N THR A 521 -2.09 6.52 -31.51
CA THR A 521 -2.55 7.92 -31.52
C THR A 521 -3.71 8.15 -30.55
N ALA A 522 -4.10 9.40 -30.30
CA ALA A 522 -5.08 9.73 -29.26
C ALA A 522 -6.47 9.20 -29.63
N SER A 523 -6.74 9.14 -30.93
CA SER A 523 -7.89 8.48 -31.55
C SER A 523 -7.82 6.94 -31.57
N GLY A 524 -6.78 6.33 -30.99
CA GLY A 524 -6.65 4.86 -30.89
C GLY A 524 -6.08 4.17 -32.14
N LYS A 525 -5.71 4.92 -33.20
CA LYS A 525 -5.08 4.34 -34.41
C LYS A 525 -3.64 3.93 -34.13
N TYR A 526 -3.21 2.79 -34.66
CA TYR A 526 -1.80 2.39 -34.67
C TYR A 526 -0.94 3.39 -35.45
N CYS A 527 0.26 3.65 -34.96
CA CYS A 527 1.22 4.57 -35.57
C CYS A 527 2.65 4.04 -35.37
N ARG A 528 3.58 4.50 -36.21
CA ARG A 528 4.99 4.20 -36.03
C ARG A 528 5.61 5.22 -35.09
N LEU A 529 6.29 4.77 -34.05
CA LEU A 529 7.09 5.66 -33.21
C LEU A 529 8.22 6.23 -34.10
N GLY A 530 8.29 7.56 -34.21
CA GLY A 530 9.34 8.21 -34.99
C GLY A 530 10.72 7.76 -34.52
N VAL A 531 11.62 7.42 -35.45
CA VAL A 531 13.01 7.09 -35.14
C VAL A 531 13.73 8.34 -34.64
N GLY A 532 13.61 8.59 -33.35
CA GLY A 532 14.17 9.75 -32.67
C GLY A 532 14.47 9.46 -31.21
N SER A 533 15.07 8.29 -30.90
CA SER A 533 15.72 8.01 -29.59
C SER A 533 16.42 6.64 -29.47
N GLN A 534 16.67 5.90 -30.56
CA GLN A 534 17.37 4.60 -30.51
C GLN A 534 18.59 4.52 -31.47
N ALA A 535 19.05 5.63 -32.03
CA ALA A 535 20.19 5.65 -32.96
C ALA A 535 21.11 6.88 -32.82
N GLN A 536 21.46 7.25 -31.58
CA GLN A 536 22.49 8.27 -31.30
C GLN A 536 23.64 7.75 -30.42
N ASN A 537 23.78 6.44 -30.21
CA ASN A 537 24.90 5.84 -29.47
C ASN A 537 25.71 4.79 -30.26
N ALA A 538 25.71 4.89 -31.59
CA ALA A 538 26.56 4.06 -32.44
C ALA A 538 27.11 4.88 -33.62
N ASN A 539 27.86 5.94 -33.33
CA ASN A 539 28.82 6.57 -34.25
C ASN A 539 29.74 7.56 -33.51
N ILE A 540 30.42 7.08 -32.46
CA ILE A 540 31.69 7.68 -32.01
C ILE A 540 32.77 6.60 -32.16
N SER A 541 33.02 6.20 -33.40
CA SER A 541 34.26 5.56 -33.81
C SER A 541 34.27 5.44 -35.32
N ARG A 542 35.23 6.15 -35.93
CA ARG A 542 35.61 6.21 -37.35
C ARG A 542 35.00 7.38 -38.14
N VAL A 543 35.90 7.97 -38.94
CA VAL A 543 35.80 9.21 -39.73
C VAL A 543 36.01 10.44 -38.82
N THR A 544 37.21 11.00 -38.63
CA THR A 544 38.26 11.33 -39.62
C THR A 544 39.66 11.29 -39.00
N GLY A 545 40.54 10.46 -39.55
CA GLY A 545 41.97 10.72 -39.53
C GLY A 545 42.36 11.50 -40.80
N GLY A 546 43.09 12.59 -40.62
CA GLY A 546 43.96 13.18 -41.62
C GLY A 546 43.40 14.33 -42.46
N LEU A 547 43.68 15.58 -42.06
CA LEU A 547 44.57 16.49 -42.79
C LEU A 547 44.83 17.76 -41.96
N ALA A 548 45.99 18.34 -42.21
CA ALA A 548 46.76 19.21 -41.32
C ALA A 548 46.22 20.64 -41.15
N ALA A 549 46.72 21.27 -40.07
CA ALA A 549 47.37 22.59 -40.04
C ALA A 549 46.75 23.63 -39.09
N THR A 550 47.60 23.99 -38.10
CA THR A 550 47.79 25.31 -37.48
C THR A 550 46.66 25.93 -36.64
N GLY A 551 46.99 26.30 -35.40
CA GLY A 551 46.49 27.56 -34.84
C GLY A 551 45.96 27.53 -33.41
N ILE A 552 46.87 27.69 -32.44
CA ILE A 552 46.80 28.53 -31.21
C ILE A 552 45.43 28.82 -30.58
N GLY A 553 45.36 28.62 -29.25
CA GLY A 553 44.78 29.63 -28.34
C GLY A 553 43.65 29.19 -27.41
N ASN A 554 44.01 28.98 -26.14
CA ASN A 554 43.07 28.97 -25.00
C ASN A 554 42.23 30.25 -24.96
N LEU A 555 40.94 30.15 -24.59
CA LEU A 555 40.28 31.21 -23.83
C LEU A 555 39.13 30.66 -22.98
N THR A 556 39.35 30.64 -21.67
CA THR A 556 38.36 30.41 -20.63
C THR A 556 37.60 31.73 -20.39
N LEU A 557 36.27 31.73 -20.44
CA LEU A 557 35.46 32.85 -19.98
C LEU A 557 34.58 32.40 -18.82
N ALA A 558 34.93 32.87 -17.61
CA ALA A 558 34.14 32.75 -16.41
C ALA A 558 33.06 33.85 -16.37
N LEU A 559 31.83 33.49 -16.00
CA LEU A 559 30.82 34.47 -15.61
C LEU A 559 30.63 34.39 -14.08
N ALA A 560 30.86 35.53 -13.44
CA ALA A 560 30.65 35.76 -12.02
C ALA A 560 29.18 36.11 -11.74
N VAL A 561 28.64 35.60 -10.65
CA VAL A 561 27.59 36.27 -9.86
C VAL A 561 27.94 36.09 -8.39
N LEU A 562 28.18 37.20 -7.71
CA LEU A 562 28.51 37.31 -6.30
C LEU A 562 27.54 38.31 -5.67
N ALA A 563 26.78 37.85 -4.69
CA ALA A 563 26.12 38.61 -3.63
C ALA A 563 26.18 37.70 -2.40
N GLY A 564 26.61 38.07 -1.21
CA GLY A 564 27.09 39.30 -0.61
C GLY A 564 27.12 39.05 0.92
N GLY A 565 28.12 39.58 1.62
CA GLY A 565 28.22 39.59 3.10
C GLY A 565 29.45 38.82 3.63
N ILE A 566 30.59 39.44 3.99
CA ILE A 566 30.89 40.27 5.19
C ILE A 566 30.71 39.43 6.48
N ILE A 567 31.64 39.24 7.43
CA ILE A 567 33.02 39.69 7.75
C ILE A 567 33.48 38.77 8.94
N LEU A 568 34.77 38.43 9.02
CA LEU A 568 35.65 38.34 10.23
C LEU A 568 36.71 37.23 10.08
N LEU A 569 37.92 37.65 9.70
CA LEU A 569 39.16 36.91 9.95
C LEU A 569 39.80 37.48 11.22
N GLY A 570 40.10 36.59 12.16
CA GLY A 570 40.89 36.90 13.35
C GLY A 570 41.82 35.73 13.70
N LEU A 571 43.11 35.94 13.42
CA LEU A 571 44.33 35.47 14.09
C LEU A 571 44.53 34.00 14.52
N GLY A 572 45.76 33.52 14.25
CA GLY A 572 46.52 32.59 15.13
C GLY A 572 47.01 31.32 14.43
N MET A 573 48.14 31.35 13.71
CA MET A 573 49.48 30.92 14.17
C MET A 573 49.66 29.43 14.55
N PHE A 574 50.51 28.76 13.76
CA PHE A 574 51.52 27.72 14.08
C PHE A 574 51.13 26.50 14.95
N PHE A 575 51.26 25.28 14.40
CA PHE A 575 52.50 24.50 14.52
C PHE A 575 52.52 23.28 13.58
N GLN A 576 53.74 22.94 13.20
CA GLN A 576 54.20 21.92 12.28
C GLN A 576 54.72 20.73 13.12
N ALA A 577 54.33 19.48 12.80
CA ALA A 577 55.09 18.26 13.13
C ALA A 577 54.48 17.12 12.30
N ALA A 578 55.11 16.72 11.20
CA ALA A 578 56.27 15.83 11.12
C ALA A 578 55.86 14.34 11.14
N ASP A 579 55.92 13.81 9.93
CA ASP A 579 55.82 12.44 9.47
C ASP A 579 57.04 11.61 9.92
N ARG A 580 56.83 10.35 10.34
CA ARG A 580 57.62 9.13 9.96
C ARG A 580 57.57 7.98 10.97
N LYS A 581 57.06 6.84 10.47
CA LYS A 581 57.62 5.47 10.46
C LYS A 581 58.27 4.89 11.74
N ASN A 582 57.72 3.77 12.21
CA ASN A 582 58.34 2.42 12.11
C ASN A 582 57.42 1.34 12.73
N ALA A 583 57.27 0.22 12.03
CA ALA A 583 56.82 -1.09 12.55
C ALA A 583 58.04 -1.80 13.23
N PRO A 584 58.02 -3.09 13.68
CA PRO A 584 56.96 -4.12 13.66
C PRO A 584 56.90 -5.09 14.90
N VAL A 585 56.05 -6.14 14.78
CA VAL A 585 56.11 -7.52 15.35
C VAL A 585 55.55 -7.84 16.75
N ALA A 586 54.63 -8.84 16.76
CA ALA A 586 54.22 -9.88 17.74
C ALA A 586 54.00 -9.49 19.22
N ASP A 587 53.00 -10.00 19.95
CA ASP A 587 52.14 -11.19 19.85
C ASP A 587 50.65 -10.84 19.95
#